data_AF-A0A6I7NEG3-F1
#
_entry.id   AF-A0A6I7NEG3-F1
#
_cell.length_a   1.000
_cell.length_b   1.000
_cell.length_c   1.000
_cell.angle_alpha   90.00
_cell.angle_beta   90.00
_cell.angle_gamma   90.00
#
_symmetry.space_group_name_H-M   'P 1'
#
loop_
_entity.id
_entity.type
_entity.pdbx_description
1 polymer ?
#
loop_
_entity_poly.entity_id
_entity_poly.type
_entity_poly.pdbx_seq_one_letter_code
_entity_poly.pdbx_strand_id
1 'polypeptide(L)'
;LDTRFDSYPLDQPLVQQSRAILRSESLASVVYRMLREQSDNLPDYRLINRLGPQATLLASSQHAIPGLYTQNGYQRLFVAQGNELLQDLLDDNWVLGDSERMSSRDLNRLMQEVERLYFADYANHWADAIALLNVDPMRDITQGATQVAGFGGASSPLLLLLQEVRDNTLFLPNEDLSTPLDQPLASNGRSEVNRALERRFEPLHRLLDDEGLAGPELTHALQALDALQVQLAALAHANHPEHSAYQLARQRMQGQEDALQQVRVSASRLPDPVKSWLTRLADDSWALVLADAHRYINQRYRSELYSNYRSALESRYPFQADSESDVALADFREFFRAEGVADRFFEQYLQLFITGSPGQYRIRQVDGRGLPVSRNFLSQMGRIQTIRRSFFAENPAEPQVQFKLEPYLLDSSLGRANFRIGNQSLEYRHGPIVQSTFRWPMEAEDGRSSLILEDLGGRRLTLDQNSGPWSLFRLLDQLEVDHHHERDALILKANLSGLRANYLLHSQRSPNPFDMVQLRGFSLPARL
;
A
#
# COMPACT_ATOMS: atom_id res chain seq x y z
N LEU A 1 52.57 52.10 48.01
CA LEU A 1 52.72 51.59 46.63
C LEU A 1 51.70 52.32 45.80
N ASP A 2 52.15 53.38 45.13
CA ASP A 2 51.34 54.29 44.33
C ASP A 2 51.65 53.98 42.86
N THR A 3 51.01 52.93 42.33
CA THR A 3 51.13 52.58 40.91
C THR A 3 49.96 53.21 40.18
N ARG A 4 50.19 54.39 39.61
CA ARG A 4 49.31 55.01 38.62
C ARG A 4 49.24 54.09 37.40
N PHE A 5 48.05 53.61 37.07
CA PHE A 5 47.82 52.96 35.79
C PHE A 5 47.92 54.01 34.68
N ASP A 6 48.84 53.82 33.74
CA ASP A 6 48.88 54.62 32.51
C ASP A 6 47.65 54.28 31.65
N SER A 7 46.90 55.31 31.23
CA SER A 7 45.74 55.12 30.36
C SER A 7 46.20 54.61 29.00
N TYR A 8 45.79 53.40 28.63
CA TYR A 8 46.00 52.90 27.27
C TYR A 8 45.17 53.76 26.29
N PRO A 9 45.78 54.35 25.26
CA PRO A 9 45.04 55.09 24.25
C PRO A 9 44.12 54.12 23.50
N LEU A 10 42.85 54.50 23.35
CA LEU A 10 41.86 53.73 22.61
C LEU A 10 42.34 53.56 21.16
N ASP A 11 42.49 52.32 20.70
CA ASP A 11 42.76 52.01 19.29
C ASP A 11 41.51 52.28 18.46
N GLN A 12 41.36 53.53 18.03
CA GLN A 12 40.23 54.00 17.23
C GLN A 12 40.00 53.16 15.95
N PRO A 13 41.04 52.77 15.18
CA PRO A 13 40.89 51.82 14.08
C PRO A 13 40.31 50.47 14.49
N LEU A 14 40.82 49.83 15.55
CA LEU A 14 40.33 48.54 16.03
C LEU A 14 38.89 48.63 16.55
N VAL A 15 38.54 49.73 17.22
CA VAL A 15 37.17 50.02 17.67
C VAL A 15 36.24 50.20 16.47
N GLN A 16 36.65 50.95 15.44
CA GLN A 16 35.86 51.12 14.23
C GLN A 16 35.70 49.82 13.44
N GLN A 17 36.75 49.01 13.33
CA GLN A 17 36.71 47.71 12.67
C GLN A 17 35.82 46.72 13.44
N SER A 18 35.94 46.65 14.76
CA SER A 18 35.08 45.84 15.61
C SER A 18 33.62 46.28 15.51
N ARG A 19 33.37 47.60 15.51
CA ARG A 19 32.02 48.15 15.27
C ARG A 19 31.51 47.85 13.87
N ALA A 20 32.35 47.87 12.84
CA ALA A 20 31.97 47.52 11.46
C ALA A 20 31.58 46.04 11.33
N ILE A 21 32.30 45.15 12.04
CA ILE A 21 31.95 43.73 12.14
C ILE A 21 30.64 43.56 12.93
N LEU A 22 30.48 44.25 14.06
CA LEU A 22 29.22 44.21 14.84
C LEU A 22 28.02 44.82 14.09
N ARG A 23 28.26 45.74 13.15
CA ARG A 23 27.27 46.35 12.25
C ARG A 23 26.91 45.45 11.05
N SER A 24 27.45 44.23 10.93
CA SER A 24 27.03 43.29 9.87
C SER A 24 25.63 42.72 10.09
N GLU A 25 25.11 42.78 11.32
CA GLU A 25 23.76 42.37 11.69
C GLU A 25 22.86 43.63 11.83
N SER A 26 21.59 43.54 11.40
CA SER A 26 20.67 44.68 11.52
C SER A 26 20.32 44.95 12.99
N LEU A 27 20.12 46.22 13.36
CA LEU A 27 19.70 46.61 14.72
C LEU A 27 18.41 45.87 15.12
N ALA A 28 17.48 45.68 14.18
CA ALA A 28 16.26 44.91 14.39
C ALA A 28 16.54 43.45 14.83
N SER A 29 17.54 42.79 14.25
CA SER A 29 17.90 41.41 14.60
C SER A 29 18.53 41.31 15.99
N VAL A 30 19.37 42.28 16.35
CA VAL A 30 19.99 42.37 17.69
C VAL A 30 18.92 42.60 18.76
N VAL A 31 18.05 43.59 18.55
CA VAL A 31 16.92 43.89 19.44
C VAL A 31 16.00 42.69 19.58
N TYR A 32 15.66 42.04 18.46
CA TYR A 32 14.81 40.85 18.47
C TYR A 32 15.42 39.70 19.28
N ARG A 33 16.73 39.45 19.14
CA ARG A 33 17.45 38.44 19.92
C ARG A 33 17.42 38.75 21.43
N MET A 34 17.65 40.01 21.81
CA MET A 34 17.58 40.44 23.22
C MET A 34 16.16 40.27 23.79
N LEU A 35 15.13 40.65 23.03
CA LEU A 35 13.72 40.42 23.39
C LEU A 35 13.44 38.93 23.63
N ARG A 36 13.99 38.05 22.79
CA ARG A 36 13.85 36.61 22.94
C ARG A 36 14.51 36.12 24.23
N GLU A 37 15.74 36.53 24.51
CA GLU A 37 16.47 36.15 25.74
C GLU A 37 15.75 36.59 27.02
N GLN A 38 15.14 37.78 27.03
CA GLN A 38 14.35 38.25 28.19
C GLN A 38 13.04 37.46 28.39
N SER A 39 12.53 36.84 27.33
CA SER A 39 11.28 36.08 27.36
C SER A 39 11.41 34.64 27.86
N ASP A 40 12.63 34.18 28.18
CA ASP A 40 12.92 32.82 28.66
C ASP A 40 12.17 32.44 29.95
N ASN A 41 11.64 33.42 30.69
CA ASN A 41 10.82 33.19 31.88
C ASN A 41 9.37 32.78 31.56
N LEU A 42 8.93 32.86 30.30
CA LEU A 42 7.58 32.44 29.90
C LEU A 42 7.49 30.92 29.82
N PRO A 43 6.44 30.30 30.38
CA PRO A 43 6.30 28.85 30.31
C PRO A 43 6.06 28.37 28.88
N ASP A 44 6.70 27.25 28.54
CA ASP A 44 6.49 26.54 27.29
C ASP A 44 5.01 26.18 27.08
N TYR A 45 4.53 26.45 25.88
CA TYR A 45 3.20 26.10 25.43
C TYR A 45 3.23 24.74 24.70
N ARG A 46 2.44 23.78 25.18
CA ARG A 46 2.38 22.42 24.63
C ARG A 46 0.97 22.09 24.17
N LEU A 47 0.82 21.81 22.87
CA LEU A 47 -0.49 21.50 22.26
C LEU A 47 -1.17 20.30 22.95
N ILE A 48 -0.43 19.23 23.26
CA ILE A 48 -0.98 18.03 23.92
C ILE A 48 -1.77 18.35 25.21
N ASN A 49 -1.37 19.37 25.96
CA ASN A 49 -2.04 19.76 27.21
C ASN A 49 -3.36 20.51 26.99
N ARG A 50 -3.66 20.87 25.73
CA ARG A 50 -4.82 21.65 25.31
C ARG A 50 -5.84 20.82 24.53
N LEU A 51 -5.43 19.71 23.93
CA LEU A 51 -6.32 18.86 23.10
C LEU A 51 -7.22 17.90 23.91
N GLY A 52 -7.37 18.13 25.22
CA GLY A 52 -8.27 17.37 26.08
C GLY A 52 -7.87 15.90 26.30
N PRO A 53 -8.81 15.04 26.73
CA PRO A 53 -8.51 13.66 27.12
C PRO A 53 -8.12 12.75 25.95
N GLN A 54 -8.47 13.13 24.71
CA GLN A 54 -8.17 12.38 23.49
C GLN A 54 -6.92 12.92 22.77
N ALA A 55 -6.13 13.76 23.42
CA ALA A 55 -4.95 14.41 22.84
C ALA A 55 -3.96 13.43 22.19
N THR A 56 -3.85 12.20 22.72
CA THR A 56 -2.96 11.15 22.21
C THR A 56 -3.29 10.69 20.80
N LEU A 57 -4.52 10.88 20.31
CA LEU A 57 -4.90 10.52 18.94
C LEU A 57 -4.21 11.37 17.86
N LEU A 58 -3.74 12.55 18.26
CA LEU A 58 -3.22 13.62 17.39
C LEU A 58 -1.87 14.15 17.90
N ALA A 59 -1.16 13.36 18.72
CA ALA A 59 -0.06 13.86 19.54
C ALA A 59 1.32 13.81 18.88
N SER A 60 2.10 14.86 19.11
CA SER A 60 3.56 14.78 19.24
C SER A 60 3.93 15.19 20.68
N SER A 61 4.61 14.32 21.43
CA SER A 61 4.94 14.57 22.84
C SER A 61 6.15 15.49 23.03
N GLN A 62 6.82 15.89 21.94
CA GLN A 62 8.19 16.40 21.99
C GLN A 62 8.33 17.87 21.61
N HIS A 63 7.36 18.46 20.90
CA HIS A 63 7.48 19.86 20.47
C HIS A 63 6.78 20.82 21.43
N ALA A 64 7.55 21.73 22.03
CA ALA A 64 7.06 22.85 22.81
C ALA A 64 7.18 24.12 21.98
N ILE A 65 6.13 24.93 21.97
CA ILE A 65 6.15 26.28 21.43
C ILE A 65 6.61 27.18 22.58
N PRO A 66 7.72 27.92 22.45
CA PRO A 66 8.14 28.85 23.50
C PRO A 66 7.00 29.81 23.84
N GLY A 67 6.76 30.08 25.12
CA GLY A 67 5.61 30.89 25.57
C GLY A 67 5.57 32.30 24.96
N LEU A 68 6.72 32.80 24.52
CA LEU A 68 6.88 34.01 23.72
C LEU A 68 5.96 34.01 22.48
N TYR A 69 5.89 32.90 21.75
CA TYR A 69 5.13 32.77 20.51
C TYR A 69 3.69 32.29 20.76
N THR A 70 3.02 32.90 21.72
CA THR A 70 1.59 32.70 22.00
C THR A 70 0.86 34.04 21.97
N GLN A 71 -0.46 34.06 21.81
CA GLN A 71 -1.21 35.32 21.84
C GLN A 71 -1.03 36.04 23.18
N ASN A 72 -0.97 35.28 24.28
CA ASN A 72 -0.69 35.81 25.60
C ASN A 72 0.73 36.39 25.72
N GLY A 73 1.74 35.69 25.16
CA GLY A 73 3.13 36.16 25.10
C GLY A 73 3.24 37.47 24.31
N TYR A 74 2.58 37.55 23.16
CA TYR A 74 2.51 38.76 22.34
C TYR A 74 1.87 39.94 23.10
N GLN A 75 0.72 39.73 23.74
CA GLN A 75 0.04 40.77 24.52
C GLN A 75 0.89 41.29 25.68
N ARG A 76 1.60 40.40 26.38
CA ARG A 76 2.43 40.79 27.52
C ARG A 76 3.72 41.51 27.11
N LEU A 77 4.39 41.03 26.07
CA LEU A 77 5.71 41.57 25.71
C LEU A 77 5.60 42.75 24.74
N PHE A 78 4.88 42.60 23.63
CA PHE A 78 4.82 43.62 22.58
C PHE A 78 3.76 44.69 22.85
N VAL A 79 2.56 44.30 23.31
CA VAL A 79 1.47 45.28 23.54
C VAL A 79 1.67 46.03 24.84
N ALA A 80 2.02 45.35 25.94
CA ALA A 80 2.14 46.00 27.24
C ALA A 80 3.52 46.62 27.51
N GLN A 81 4.62 46.02 27.04
CA GLN A 81 5.99 46.41 27.41
C GLN A 81 6.86 46.86 26.23
N GLY A 82 6.39 46.71 24.98
CA GLY A 82 7.24 46.78 23.79
C GLY A 82 7.97 48.12 23.60
N ASN A 83 7.32 49.25 23.88
CA ASN A 83 7.94 50.57 23.71
C ASN A 83 8.96 50.92 24.81
N GLU A 84 8.68 50.55 26.05
CA GLU A 84 9.56 50.82 27.21
C GLU A 84 10.81 49.95 27.11
N LEU A 85 10.61 48.66 26.86
CA LEU A 85 11.68 47.68 26.72
C LEU A 85 12.58 47.98 25.51
N LEU A 86 12.02 48.50 24.41
CA LEU A 86 12.81 48.95 23.27
C LEU A 86 13.64 50.22 23.58
N GLN A 87 13.12 51.15 24.40
CA GLN A 87 13.88 52.33 24.82
C GLN A 87 15.03 51.95 25.75
N ASP A 88 14.76 51.08 26.74
CA ASP A 88 15.79 50.57 27.65
C ASP A 88 16.89 49.81 26.88
N LEU A 89 16.52 48.96 25.93
CA LEU A 89 17.49 48.23 25.10
C LEU A 89 18.31 49.15 24.18
N LEU A 90 17.74 50.25 23.70
CA LEU A 90 18.47 51.24 22.89
C LEU A 90 19.41 52.07 23.76
N ASP A 91 19.00 52.43 24.97
CA ASP A 91 19.82 53.15 25.94
C ASP A 91 21.01 52.29 26.44
N ASP A 92 20.80 50.98 26.60
CA ASP A 92 21.84 50.01 26.99
C ASP A 92 22.77 49.60 25.83
N ASN A 93 22.39 49.82 24.56
CA ASN A 93 23.19 49.42 23.39
C ASN A 93 24.18 50.51 22.93
N TRP A 94 24.88 51.12 23.88
CA TRP A 94 25.88 52.18 23.70
C TRP A 94 27.06 51.80 22.77
N VAL A 95 27.24 50.50 22.49
CA VAL A 95 28.40 49.94 21.75
C VAL A 95 28.30 50.19 20.23
N LEU A 96 27.10 50.38 19.67
CA LEU A 96 26.89 50.60 18.22
C LEU A 96 27.10 52.05 17.74
N GLY A 97 27.22 53.01 18.66
CA GLY A 97 27.89 54.28 18.42
C GLY A 97 27.06 55.47 17.94
N ASP A 98 25.74 55.46 18.05
CA ASP A 98 24.91 56.66 17.89
C ASP A 98 24.05 56.87 19.15
N SER A 99 24.50 57.76 20.03
CA SER A 99 23.80 58.18 21.25
C SER A 99 22.81 59.35 21.00
N GLU A 100 22.53 59.67 19.73
CA GLU A 100 21.45 60.60 19.40
C GLU A 100 20.12 59.85 19.52
N ARG A 101 19.24 60.32 20.41
CA ARG A 101 17.88 59.77 20.57
C ARG A 101 17.23 59.63 19.18
N MET A 102 16.99 58.39 18.78
CA MET A 102 16.38 58.07 17.48
C MET A 102 15.07 58.84 17.32
N SER A 103 14.79 59.31 16.09
CA SER A 103 13.52 59.98 15.84
C SER A 103 12.35 59.01 16.05
N SER A 104 11.18 59.50 16.44
CA SER A 104 9.99 58.65 16.60
C SER A 104 9.62 57.90 15.31
N ARG A 105 9.99 58.43 14.14
CA ARG A 105 9.79 57.76 12.84
C ARG A 105 10.74 56.58 12.65
N ASP A 106 12.01 56.72 13.03
CA ASP A 106 12.99 55.65 12.91
C ASP A 106 12.75 54.54 13.93
N LEU A 107 12.33 54.89 15.14
CA LEU A 107 11.93 53.92 16.17
C LEU A 107 10.70 53.12 15.75
N ASN A 108 9.70 53.77 15.14
CA ASN A 108 8.54 53.08 14.56
C ASN A 108 8.93 52.13 13.42
N ARG A 109 9.88 52.52 12.55
CA ARG A 109 10.38 51.64 11.48
C ARG A 109 11.12 50.44 12.06
N LEU A 110 12.01 50.66 13.04
CA LEU A 110 12.72 49.58 13.75
C LEU A 110 11.74 48.59 14.38
N MET A 111 10.69 49.10 15.03
CA MET A 111 9.68 48.26 15.66
C MET A 111 8.91 47.41 14.65
N GLN A 112 8.58 47.95 13.47
CA GLN A 112 7.96 47.18 12.39
C GLN A 112 8.89 46.07 11.87
N GLU A 113 10.20 46.33 11.77
CA GLU A 113 11.18 45.31 11.36
C GLU A 113 11.32 44.21 12.41
N VAL A 114 11.36 44.56 13.69
CA VAL A 114 11.39 43.59 14.81
C VAL A 114 10.12 42.75 14.84
N GLU A 115 8.93 43.37 14.74
CA GLU A 115 7.66 42.65 14.68
C GLU A 115 7.60 41.70 13.48
N ARG A 116 8.15 42.11 12.33
CA ARG A 116 8.23 41.23 11.14
C ARG A 116 9.10 40.00 11.39
N LEU A 117 10.25 40.14 12.03
CA LEU A 117 11.09 39.00 12.43
C LEU A 117 10.35 38.11 13.43
N TYR A 118 9.74 38.72 14.46
CA TYR A 118 8.98 38.02 15.48
C TYR A 118 7.85 37.19 14.88
N PHE A 119 7.01 37.76 14.02
CA PHE A 119 5.86 37.06 13.43
C PHE A 119 6.27 36.01 12.39
N ALA A 120 7.44 36.17 11.75
CA ALA A 120 7.99 35.12 10.91
C ALA A 120 8.35 33.87 11.75
N ASP A 121 9.06 34.06 12.87
CA ASP A 121 9.40 32.97 13.79
C ASP A 121 8.17 32.41 14.49
N TYR A 122 7.21 33.26 14.88
CA TYR A 122 5.92 32.85 15.42
C TYR A 122 5.22 31.89 14.47
N ALA A 123 5.10 32.28 13.20
CA ALA A 123 4.47 31.49 12.18
C ALA A 123 5.19 30.16 11.94
N ASN A 124 6.53 30.13 12.06
CA ASN A 124 7.33 28.92 11.92
C ASN A 124 7.12 27.97 13.09
N HIS A 125 7.21 28.45 14.34
CA HIS A 125 6.99 27.61 15.52
C HIS A 125 5.60 26.96 15.52
N TRP A 126 4.55 27.70 15.16
CA TRP A 126 3.20 27.13 15.06
C TRP A 126 3.07 26.14 13.91
N ALA A 127 3.62 26.46 12.74
CA ALA A 127 3.58 25.55 11.59
C ALA A 127 4.34 24.25 11.86
N ASP A 128 5.52 24.33 12.49
CA ASP A 128 6.33 23.16 12.85
C ASP A 128 5.62 22.31 13.91
N ALA A 129 5.02 22.94 14.93
CA ALA A 129 4.26 22.26 15.95
C ALA A 129 3.09 21.45 15.35
N ILE A 130 2.35 22.06 14.41
CA ILE A 130 1.22 21.42 13.70
C ILE A 130 1.72 20.33 12.75
N ALA A 131 2.80 20.57 12.01
CA ALA A 131 3.37 19.63 11.05
C ALA A 131 3.92 18.35 11.71
N LEU A 132 4.34 18.43 12.97
CA LEU A 132 4.79 17.28 13.77
C LEU A 132 3.64 16.45 14.35
N LEU A 133 2.40 16.95 14.32
CA LEU A 133 1.25 16.17 14.76
C LEU A 133 0.91 15.09 13.74
N ASN A 134 0.56 13.91 14.25
CA ASN A 134 0.30 12.77 13.40
C ASN A 134 -0.78 11.87 13.98
N VAL A 135 -1.44 11.14 13.09
CA VAL A 135 -2.41 10.10 13.47
C VAL A 135 -1.67 8.77 13.57
N ASP A 136 -1.78 8.14 14.73
CA ASP A 136 -1.23 6.81 14.98
C ASP A 136 -1.90 5.76 14.07
N PRO A 137 -1.13 4.81 13.49
CA PRO A 137 -1.69 3.75 12.66
C PRO A 137 -2.66 2.84 13.43
N MET A 138 -3.76 2.46 12.78
CA MET A 138 -4.71 1.50 13.35
C MET A 138 -4.14 0.07 13.33
N ARG A 139 -4.34 -0.70 14.41
CA ARG A 139 -3.84 -2.09 14.52
C ARG A 139 -4.90 -3.14 14.22
N ASP A 140 -6.14 -2.85 14.61
CA ASP A 140 -7.30 -3.72 14.40
C ASP A 140 -8.59 -2.90 14.28
N ILE A 141 -9.66 -3.52 13.80
CA ILE A 141 -10.94 -2.85 13.52
C ILE A 141 -11.57 -2.29 14.80
N THR A 142 -11.42 -2.96 15.94
CA THR A 142 -11.98 -2.52 17.23
C THR A 142 -11.31 -1.24 17.70
N GLN A 143 -9.97 -1.22 17.70
CA GLN A 143 -9.19 -0.03 18.01
C GLN A 143 -9.47 1.09 16.99
N GLY A 144 -9.57 0.75 15.70
CA GLY A 144 -9.90 1.70 14.65
C GLY A 144 -11.26 2.38 14.88
N ALA A 145 -12.28 1.62 15.26
CA ALA A 145 -13.59 2.16 15.62
C ALA A 145 -13.50 3.15 16.80
N THR A 146 -12.74 2.82 17.86
CA THR A 146 -12.52 3.72 18.99
C THR A 146 -11.73 4.98 18.60
N GLN A 147 -10.71 4.85 17.77
CA GLN A 147 -9.91 5.97 17.30
C GLN A 147 -10.78 6.94 16.47
N VAL A 148 -11.53 6.43 15.49
CA VAL A 148 -12.44 7.25 14.67
C VAL A 148 -13.51 7.92 15.54
N ALA A 149 -14.06 7.20 16.53
CA ALA A 149 -15.00 7.79 17.50
C ALA A 149 -14.41 8.98 18.27
N GLY A 150 -13.14 8.89 18.65
CA GLY A 150 -12.45 9.99 19.34
C GLY A 150 -12.28 11.25 18.48
N PHE A 151 -12.03 11.09 17.18
CA PHE A 151 -11.97 12.22 16.23
C PHE A 151 -13.35 12.83 15.92
N GLY A 152 -14.40 12.02 15.84
CA GLY A 152 -15.76 12.47 15.52
C GLY A 152 -16.58 12.94 16.73
N GLY A 153 -16.14 12.63 17.95
CA GLY A 153 -16.89 12.91 19.18
C GLY A 153 -16.90 14.38 19.60
N ALA A 154 -17.74 14.69 20.60
CA ALA A 154 -17.90 16.06 21.14
C ALA A 154 -16.62 16.66 21.73
N SER A 155 -15.68 15.83 22.17
CA SER A 155 -14.35 16.25 22.65
C SER A 155 -13.26 15.95 21.62
N SER A 156 -13.53 16.24 20.34
CA SER A 156 -12.61 15.99 19.24
C SER A 156 -11.28 16.76 19.44
N PRO A 157 -10.13 16.06 19.49
CA PRO A 157 -8.83 16.73 19.57
C PRO A 157 -8.53 17.55 18.31
N LEU A 158 -9.17 17.26 17.18
CA LEU A 158 -9.05 18.05 15.96
C LEU A 158 -9.74 19.41 16.10
N LEU A 159 -10.96 19.44 16.64
CA LEU A 159 -11.68 20.70 16.86
C LEU A 159 -10.94 21.59 17.86
N LEU A 160 -10.51 21.00 18.98
CA LEU A 160 -9.72 21.71 20.00
C LEU A 160 -8.40 22.25 19.43
N LEU A 161 -7.72 21.49 18.57
CA LEU A 161 -6.52 21.96 17.89
C LEU A 161 -6.81 23.17 17.02
N LEU A 162 -7.87 23.13 16.21
CA LEU A 162 -8.24 24.23 15.33
C LEU A 162 -8.60 25.49 16.12
N GLN A 163 -9.27 25.33 17.27
CA GLN A 163 -9.56 26.43 18.19
C GLN A 163 -8.28 27.04 18.76
N GLU A 164 -7.34 26.23 19.26
CA GLU A 164 -6.05 26.73 19.77
C GLU A 164 -5.22 27.41 18.69
N VAL A 165 -5.24 26.90 17.45
CA VAL A 165 -4.61 27.56 16.29
C VAL A 165 -5.27 28.91 16.04
N ARG A 166 -6.60 28.97 15.96
CA ARG A 166 -7.33 30.23 15.77
C ARG A 166 -6.99 31.24 16.86
N ASP A 167 -7.13 30.86 18.12
CA ASP A 167 -6.94 31.75 19.26
C ASP A 167 -5.51 32.30 19.33
N ASN A 168 -4.52 31.53 18.86
CA ASN A 168 -3.13 31.96 18.84
C ASN A 168 -2.65 32.57 17.51
N THR A 169 -3.41 32.53 16.42
CA THR A 169 -2.94 33.04 15.12
C THR A 169 -3.89 34.01 14.44
N LEU A 170 -5.09 34.22 15.01
CA LEU A 170 -6.03 35.26 14.62
C LEU A 170 -5.92 36.43 15.59
N PHE A 171 -5.49 37.59 15.11
CA PHE A 171 -5.37 38.80 15.93
C PHE A 171 -6.51 39.74 15.55
N LEU A 172 -7.65 39.60 16.24
CA LEU A 172 -8.79 40.49 16.03
C LEU A 172 -8.32 41.95 16.14
N PRO A 173 -8.69 42.82 15.19
CA PRO A 173 -8.46 44.26 15.34
C PRO A 173 -9.09 44.69 16.66
N ASN A 174 -8.36 45.42 17.50
CA ASN A 174 -8.95 46.04 18.69
C ASN A 174 -10.14 46.91 18.24
N GLU A 175 -11.38 46.42 18.38
CA GLU A 175 -12.59 47.20 18.10
C GLU A 175 -12.76 48.36 19.11
N ASP A 176 -12.04 48.33 20.23
CA ASP A 176 -12.03 49.39 21.23
C ASP A 176 -10.73 50.19 21.22
N LEU A 177 -10.63 51.14 20.30
CA LEU A 177 -9.88 52.38 20.54
C LEU A 177 -10.63 53.54 19.88
N SER A 178 -11.67 53.98 20.58
CA SER A 178 -12.19 55.34 20.53
C SER A 178 -11.12 56.34 21.03
N THR A 179 -9.99 56.39 20.33
CA THR A 179 -8.97 57.43 20.45
C THR A 179 -9.15 58.44 19.32
N PRO A 180 -9.16 59.76 19.61
CA PRO A 180 -9.31 60.78 18.58
C PRO A 180 -8.22 60.71 17.51
N LEU A 181 -8.61 61.06 16.28
CA LEU A 181 -7.92 60.96 14.99
C LEU A 181 -6.62 61.78 14.80
N ASP A 182 -5.78 61.97 15.83
CA ASP A 182 -4.58 62.82 15.72
C ASP A 182 -3.22 62.09 15.75
N GLN A 183 -3.19 60.77 15.57
CA GLN A 183 -1.92 60.04 15.31
C GLN A 183 -2.05 59.08 14.11
N PRO A 184 -1.74 59.54 12.88
CA PRO A 184 -1.66 58.66 11.73
C PRO A 184 -0.26 58.03 11.66
N LEU A 185 -0.20 56.74 11.29
CA LEU A 185 0.92 55.98 10.67
C LEU A 185 1.46 54.75 11.43
N ALA A 186 1.23 54.57 12.74
CA ALA A 186 1.77 53.40 13.47
C ALA A 186 0.87 52.14 13.39
N SER A 187 -0.44 52.29 13.23
CA SER A 187 -1.41 51.16 13.21
C SER A 187 -1.43 50.39 11.89
N ASN A 188 -1.11 51.03 10.76
CA ASN A 188 -1.20 50.39 9.44
C ASN A 188 -0.12 49.32 9.20
N GLY A 189 1.12 49.53 9.67
CA GLY A 189 2.23 48.57 9.50
C GLY A 189 2.08 47.32 10.38
N ARG A 190 1.65 47.50 11.64
CA ARG A 190 1.34 46.39 12.57
C ARG A 190 0.23 45.48 12.02
N SER A 191 -0.76 46.09 11.36
CA SER A 191 -1.84 45.37 10.67
C SER A 191 -1.36 44.53 9.48
N GLU A 192 -0.30 44.92 8.76
CA GLU A 192 0.22 44.16 7.62
C GLU A 192 1.00 42.92 8.04
N VAL A 193 1.77 43.00 9.13
CA VAL A 193 2.56 41.87 9.65
C VAL A 193 1.65 40.81 10.29
N ASN A 194 0.64 41.22 11.06
CA ASN A 194 -0.39 40.32 11.60
C ASN A 194 -1.13 39.59 10.47
N ARG A 195 -1.46 40.31 9.39
CA ARG A 195 -2.08 39.72 8.19
C ARG A 195 -1.22 38.64 7.53
N ALA A 196 0.11 38.69 7.62
CA ALA A 196 0.97 37.66 7.05
C ALA A 196 0.87 36.33 7.85
N LEU A 197 0.80 36.43 9.18
CA LEU A 197 0.54 35.28 10.05
C LEU A 197 -0.85 34.71 9.80
N GLU A 198 -1.87 35.55 9.82
CA GLU A 198 -3.27 35.15 9.57
C GLU A 198 -3.41 34.45 8.22
N ARG A 199 -2.86 35.03 7.14
CA ARG A 199 -2.88 34.41 5.79
C ARG A 199 -2.25 33.02 5.75
N ARG A 200 -1.26 32.73 6.60
CA ARG A 200 -0.61 31.41 6.65
C ARG A 200 -1.54 30.36 7.24
N PHE A 201 -2.35 30.72 8.24
CA PHE A 201 -3.26 29.82 8.95
C PHE A 201 -4.72 29.93 8.50
N GLU A 202 -5.02 30.89 7.63
CA GLU A 202 -6.32 31.16 7.03
C GLU A 202 -7.04 29.89 6.53
N PRO A 203 -6.40 28.92 5.84
CA PRO A 203 -7.07 27.69 5.44
C PRO A 203 -7.63 26.91 6.64
N LEU A 204 -6.93 26.89 7.77
CA LEU A 204 -7.36 26.23 9.00
C LEU A 204 -8.42 27.04 9.75
N HIS A 205 -8.33 28.38 9.74
CA HIS A 205 -9.34 29.24 10.35
C HIS A 205 -10.72 29.05 9.71
N ARG A 206 -10.79 28.91 8.38
CA ARG A 206 -12.05 28.66 7.65
C ARG A 206 -12.73 27.34 7.98
N LEU A 207 -12.05 26.42 8.66
CA LEU A 207 -12.67 25.19 9.14
C LEU A 207 -13.56 25.43 10.37
N LEU A 208 -13.48 26.62 10.97
CA LEU A 208 -14.32 27.05 12.06
C LEU A 208 -15.31 28.14 11.58
N ASP A 209 -16.45 28.25 12.25
CA ASP A 209 -17.36 29.38 12.11
C ASP A 209 -16.93 30.57 12.99
N ASP A 210 -17.69 31.67 13.00
CA ASP A 210 -17.32 32.88 13.74
C ASP A 210 -17.33 32.66 15.27
N GLU A 211 -18.09 31.69 15.76
CA GLU A 211 -18.15 31.29 17.17
C GLU A 211 -17.04 30.31 17.59
N GLY A 212 -16.21 29.85 16.65
CA GLY A 212 -15.12 28.89 16.94
C GLY A 212 -15.59 27.44 17.00
N LEU A 213 -16.79 27.16 16.53
CA LEU A 213 -17.33 25.82 16.35
C LEU A 213 -17.00 25.31 14.94
N ALA A 214 -17.35 24.07 14.65
CA ALA A 214 -17.04 23.46 13.37
C ALA A 214 -17.82 24.13 12.23
N GLY A 215 -17.11 24.73 11.27
CA GLY A 215 -17.68 25.24 10.04
C GLY A 215 -18.26 24.12 9.15
N PRO A 216 -18.88 24.45 8.00
CA PRO A 216 -19.63 23.49 7.20
C PRO A 216 -18.77 22.33 6.66
N GLU A 217 -17.57 22.61 6.15
CA GLU A 217 -16.67 21.59 5.62
C GLU A 217 -16.17 20.64 6.72
N LEU A 218 -15.82 21.19 7.90
CA LEU A 218 -15.42 20.37 9.05
C LEU A 218 -16.58 19.54 9.59
N THR A 219 -17.77 20.13 9.69
CA THR A 219 -18.99 19.43 10.13
C THR A 219 -19.30 18.24 9.22
N HIS A 220 -19.22 18.41 7.90
CA HIS A 220 -19.40 17.31 6.96
C HIS A 220 -18.34 16.21 7.14
N ALA A 221 -17.08 16.59 7.40
CA ALA A 221 -16.02 15.63 7.68
C ALA A 221 -16.24 14.86 8.99
N LEU A 222 -16.70 15.53 10.06
CA LEU A 222 -17.04 14.90 11.33
C LEU A 222 -18.23 13.92 11.18
N GLN A 223 -19.24 14.26 10.38
CA GLN A 223 -20.35 13.36 10.06
C GLN A 223 -19.88 12.12 9.29
N ALA A 224 -18.96 12.28 8.34
CA ALA A 224 -18.38 11.14 7.62
C ALA A 224 -17.56 10.23 8.56
N LEU A 225 -16.86 10.81 9.54
CA LEU A 225 -16.16 10.03 10.57
C LEU A 225 -17.13 9.27 11.47
N ASP A 226 -18.27 9.86 11.85
CA ASP A 226 -19.33 9.17 12.60
C ASP A 226 -19.88 7.97 11.82
N ALA A 227 -20.18 8.14 10.53
CA ALA A 227 -20.61 7.03 9.67
C ALA A 227 -19.55 5.91 9.59
N LEU A 228 -18.26 6.27 9.52
CA LEU A 228 -17.16 5.30 9.51
C LEU A 228 -17.04 4.58 10.86
N GLN A 229 -17.20 5.32 11.96
CA GLN A 229 -17.20 4.75 13.31
C GLN A 229 -18.29 3.69 13.45
N VAL A 230 -19.52 4.00 13.01
CA VAL A 230 -20.65 3.06 13.07
C VAL A 230 -20.37 1.82 12.23
N GLN A 231 -19.80 1.99 11.03
CA GLN A 231 -19.45 0.87 10.16
C GLN A 231 -18.38 -0.04 10.77
N LEU A 232 -17.30 0.54 11.31
CA LEU A 232 -16.24 -0.23 11.96
C LEU A 232 -16.72 -0.90 13.26
N ALA A 233 -17.56 -0.22 14.05
CA ALA A 233 -18.15 -0.79 15.25
C ALA A 233 -19.06 -1.97 14.91
N ALA A 234 -19.86 -1.89 13.85
CA ALA A 234 -20.69 -3.01 13.40
C ALA A 234 -19.83 -4.23 12.98
N LEU A 235 -18.69 -4.00 12.32
CA LEU A 235 -17.74 -5.07 12.01
C LEU A 235 -17.09 -5.66 13.26
N ALA A 236 -16.63 -4.82 14.19
CA ALA A 236 -15.98 -5.25 15.42
C ALA A 236 -16.87 -6.13 16.31
N HIS A 237 -18.18 -5.87 16.31
CA HIS A 237 -19.16 -6.60 17.12
C HIS A 237 -19.92 -7.69 16.34
N ALA A 238 -19.56 -7.94 15.08
CA ALA A 238 -20.18 -9.00 14.29
C ALA A 238 -19.82 -10.39 14.84
N ASN A 239 -20.77 -11.34 14.76
CA ASN A 239 -20.50 -12.73 15.15
C ASN A 239 -19.39 -13.40 14.32
N HIS A 240 -19.21 -12.94 13.07
CA HIS A 240 -18.20 -13.43 12.13
C HIS A 240 -17.50 -12.24 11.46
N PRO A 241 -16.60 -11.54 12.17
CA PRO A 241 -16.05 -10.26 11.72
C PRO A 241 -15.29 -10.38 10.39
N GLU A 242 -14.53 -11.45 10.17
CA GLU A 242 -13.80 -11.65 8.92
C GLU A 242 -14.72 -11.87 7.72
N HIS A 243 -15.85 -12.56 7.92
CA HIS A 243 -16.86 -12.74 6.87
C HIS A 243 -17.58 -11.43 6.56
N SER A 244 -17.94 -10.65 7.59
CA SER A 244 -18.55 -9.33 7.41
C SER A 244 -17.58 -8.35 6.71
N ALA A 245 -16.30 -8.37 7.07
CA ALA A 245 -15.26 -7.59 6.39
C ALA A 245 -15.11 -8.02 4.93
N TYR A 246 -15.14 -9.32 4.65
CA TYR A 246 -15.17 -9.85 3.29
C TYR A 246 -16.37 -9.33 2.49
N GLN A 247 -17.57 -9.33 3.07
CA GLN A 247 -18.77 -8.80 2.41
C GLN A 247 -18.65 -7.32 2.11
N LEU A 248 -18.19 -6.50 3.06
CA LEU A 248 -17.94 -5.08 2.84
C LEU A 248 -16.91 -4.85 1.72
N ALA A 249 -15.80 -5.59 1.75
CA ALA A 249 -14.77 -5.49 0.74
C ALA A 249 -15.29 -5.82 -0.66
N ARG A 250 -16.18 -6.83 -0.79
CA ARG A 250 -16.84 -7.15 -2.08
C ARG A 250 -17.72 -6.01 -2.57
N GLN A 251 -18.56 -5.46 -1.70
CA GLN A 251 -19.46 -4.35 -2.04
C GLN A 251 -18.65 -3.14 -2.54
N ARG A 252 -17.58 -2.78 -1.83
CA ARG A 252 -16.67 -1.71 -2.23
C ARG A 252 -15.97 -2.00 -3.57
N MET A 253 -15.48 -3.22 -3.79
CA MET A 253 -14.87 -3.63 -5.07
C MET A 253 -15.86 -3.58 -6.24
N GLN A 254 -17.16 -3.69 -5.98
CA GLN A 254 -18.22 -3.52 -6.97
C GLN A 254 -18.59 -2.05 -7.23
N GLY A 255 -17.99 -1.11 -6.51
CA GLY A 255 -18.24 0.33 -6.63
C GLY A 255 -19.43 0.83 -5.82
N GLN A 256 -19.90 0.07 -4.81
CA GLN A 256 -20.92 0.55 -3.89
C GLN A 256 -20.33 1.61 -2.95
N GLU A 257 -21.11 2.66 -2.66
CA GLU A 257 -20.71 3.70 -1.70
C GLU A 257 -20.72 3.17 -0.27
N ASP A 258 -19.76 3.63 0.54
CA ASP A 258 -19.64 3.28 1.95
C ASP A 258 -19.07 4.48 2.75
N ALA A 259 -18.94 4.31 4.07
CA ALA A 259 -18.43 5.37 4.92
C ALA A 259 -16.94 5.70 4.69
N LEU A 260 -16.13 4.72 4.25
CA LEU A 260 -14.73 4.97 3.87
C LEU A 260 -14.64 5.96 2.72
N GLN A 261 -15.51 5.81 1.71
CA GLN A 261 -15.59 6.72 0.58
C GLN A 261 -16.05 8.12 1.02
N GLN A 262 -17.03 8.20 1.91
CA GLN A 262 -17.53 9.48 2.44
C GLN A 262 -16.42 10.23 3.18
N VAL A 263 -15.61 9.55 3.99
CA VAL A 263 -14.45 10.17 4.67
C VAL A 263 -13.44 10.68 3.65
N ARG A 264 -13.09 9.90 2.63
CA ARG A 264 -12.14 10.34 1.58
C ARG A 264 -12.64 11.57 0.83
N VAL A 265 -13.90 11.57 0.40
CA VAL A 265 -14.51 12.69 -0.32
C VAL A 265 -14.52 13.93 0.55
N SER A 266 -14.91 13.81 1.83
CA SER A 266 -14.90 14.92 2.78
C SER A 266 -13.49 15.45 3.04
N ALA A 267 -12.54 14.55 3.31
CA ALA A 267 -11.14 14.90 3.56
C ALA A 267 -10.50 15.63 2.37
N SER A 268 -10.87 15.28 1.14
CA SER A 268 -10.32 15.90 -0.07
C SER A 268 -10.60 17.40 -0.20
N ARG A 269 -11.64 17.91 0.49
CA ARG A 269 -12.04 19.32 0.53
C ARG A 269 -11.33 20.12 1.62
N LEU A 270 -10.68 19.44 2.56
CA LEU A 270 -9.99 20.07 3.68
C LEU A 270 -8.57 20.48 3.27
N PRO A 271 -7.99 21.50 3.93
CA PRO A 271 -6.58 21.83 3.80
C PRO A 271 -5.69 20.81 4.53
N ASP A 272 -4.42 20.75 4.14
CA ASP A 272 -3.40 20.08 4.93
C ASP A 272 -3.12 20.84 6.23
N PRO A 273 -2.78 20.13 7.33
CA PRO A 273 -2.59 18.68 7.43
C PRO A 273 -3.88 17.87 7.70
N VAL A 274 -5.02 18.52 7.94
CA VAL A 274 -6.28 17.85 8.32
C VAL A 274 -6.72 16.83 7.26
N LYS A 275 -6.62 17.21 5.98
CA LYS A 275 -6.83 16.29 4.85
C LYS A 275 -6.01 15.02 4.97
N SER A 276 -4.71 15.14 5.22
CA SER A 276 -3.79 14.03 5.32
C SER A 276 -4.12 13.10 6.50
N TRP A 277 -4.49 13.66 7.65
CA TRP A 277 -4.91 12.89 8.82
C TRP A 277 -6.18 12.07 8.56
N LEU A 278 -7.23 12.69 8.02
CA LEU A 278 -8.49 11.98 7.72
C LEU A 278 -8.34 10.97 6.59
N THR A 279 -7.53 11.28 5.57
CA THR A 279 -7.19 10.33 4.50
C THR A 279 -6.49 9.11 5.08
N ARG A 280 -5.56 9.30 6.03
CA ARG A 280 -4.91 8.16 6.71
C ARG A 280 -5.90 7.31 7.50
N LEU A 281 -6.84 7.92 8.24
CA LEU A 281 -7.87 7.16 8.95
C LEU A 281 -8.67 6.26 8.00
N ALA A 282 -9.04 6.77 6.82
CA ALA A 282 -9.72 5.98 5.78
C ALA A 282 -8.81 4.91 5.15
N ASP A 283 -7.54 5.23 4.88
CA ASP A 283 -6.55 4.28 4.34
C ASP A 283 -6.31 3.09 5.27
N ASP A 284 -6.10 3.38 6.56
CA ASP A 284 -5.82 2.36 7.57
C ASP A 284 -7.05 1.50 7.84
N SER A 285 -8.23 2.12 7.93
CA SER A 285 -9.51 1.40 8.05
C SER A 285 -9.73 0.45 6.86
N TRP A 286 -9.46 0.90 5.64
CA TRP A 286 -9.57 0.05 4.44
C TRP A 286 -8.55 -1.09 4.44
N ALA A 287 -7.32 -0.83 4.88
CA ALA A 287 -6.29 -1.86 5.01
C ALA A 287 -6.70 -2.95 6.01
N LEU A 288 -7.32 -2.58 7.13
CA LEU A 288 -7.84 -3.54 8.12
C LEU A 288 -9.00 -4.37 7.59
N VAL A 289 -9.95 -3.76 6.88
CA VAL A 289 -11.05 -4.49 6.22
C VAL A 289 -10.50 -5.52 5.23
N LEU A 290 -9.51 -5.14 4.42
CA LEU A 290 -8.84 -6.06 3.48
C LEU A 290 -8.05 -7.17 4.18
N ALA A 291 -7.39 -6.88 5.30
CA ALA A 291 -6.68 -7.88 6.10
C ALA A 291 -7.65 -8.94 6.64
N ASP A 292 -8.82 -8.51 7.12
CA ASP A 292 -9.85 -9.41 7.66
C ASP A 292 -10.55 -10.21 6.57
N ALA A 293 -10.85 -9.56 5.44
CA ALA A 293 -11.32 -10.25 4.24
C ALA A 293 -10.33 -11.34 3.78
N HIS A 294 -9.02 -11.03 3.80
CA HIS A 294 -7.98 -12.01 3.49
C HIS A 294 -7.97 -13.17 4.49
N ARG A 295 -8.11 -12.90 5.80
CA ARG A 295 -8.22 -13.96 6.81
C ARG A 295 -9.38 -14.91 6.51
N TYR A 296 -10.55 -14.37 6.15
CA TYR A 296 -11.71 -15.17 5.73
C TYR A 296 -11.42 -16.00 4.48
N ILE A 297 -10.90 -15.38 3.41
CA ILE A 297 -10.62 -16.07 2.15
C ILE A 297 -9.56 -17.16 2.36
N ASN A 298 -8.53 -16.92 3.19
CA ASN A 298 -7.51 -17.91 3.50
C ASN A 298 -8.06 -19.11 4.30
N GLN A 299 -9.05 -18.90 5.17
CA GLN A 299 -9.75 -20.01 5.84
C GLN A 299 -10.49 -20.87 4.81
N ARG A 300 -11.25 -20.23 3.91
CA ARG A 300 -12.00 -20.91 2.83
C ARG A 300 -11.07 -21.63 1.86
N TYR A 301 -9.97 -20.99 1.49
CA TYR A 301 -8.92 -21.56 0.67
C TYR A 301 -8.40 -22.86 1.27
N ARG A 302 -8.06 -22.84 2.57
CA ARG A 302 -7.51 -24.01 3.26
C ARG A 302 -8.51 -25.16 3.34
N SER A 303 -9.79 -24.87 3.60
CA SER A 303 -10.82 -25.88 3.79
C SER A 303 -11.43 -26.41 2.49
N GLU A 304 -11.55 -25.57 1.46
CA GLU A 304 -12.30 -25.87 0.23
C GLU A 304 -11.40 -26.17 -0.96
N LEU A 305 -10.25 -25.49 -1.11
CA LEU A 305 -9.36 -25.69 -2.26
C LEU A 305 -8.11 -26.51 -1.92
N TYR A 306 -7.34 -26.06 -0.94
CA TYR A 306 -6.05 -26.66 -0.59
C TYR A 306 -6.20 -28.07 0.01
N SER A 307 -7.25 -28.31 0.79
CA SER A 307 -7.57 -29.65 1.35
C SER A 307 -7.75 -30.70 0.25
N ASN A 308 -8.57 -30.38 -0.77
CA ASN A 308 -8.84 -31.23 -1.93
C ASN A 308 -7.59 -31.44 -2.77
N TYR A 309 -6.80 -30.38 -3.01
CA TYR A 309 -5.52 -30.48 -3.70
C TYR A 309 -4.56 -31.46 -2.99
N ARG A 310 -4.40 -31.31 -1.68
CA ARG A 310 -3.49 -32.14 -0.89
C ARG A 310 -3.91 -33.61 -0.86
N SER A 311 -5.20 -33.89 -0.68
CA SER A 311 -5.69 -35.28 -0.58
C SER A 311 -5.70 -36.00 -1.93
N ALA A 312 -6.02 -35.27 -3.00
CA ALA A 312 -6.32 -35.89 -4.29
C ALA A 312 -5.20 -35.74 -5.33
N LEU A 313 -4.34 -34.71 -5.24
CA LEU A 313 -3.42 -34.35 -6.32
C LEU A 313 -1.94 -34.31 -5.89
N GLU A 314 -1.61 -33.58 -4.81
CA GLU A 314 -0.23 -33.14 -4.48
C GLU A 314 0.83 -34.25 -4.56
N SER A 315 0.59 -35.39 -3.93
CA SER A 315 1.58 -36.49 -3.80
C SER A 315 1.38 -37.62 -4.82
N ARG A 316 0.60 -37.39 -5.88
CA ARG A 316 0.19 -38.42 -6.84
C ARG A 316 0.67 -38.10 -8.25
N TYR A 317 0.88 -39.14 -9.05
CA TYR A 317 1.13 -39.00 -10.47
C TYR A 317 -0.13 -38.47 -11.18
N PRO A 318 -0.08 -37.45 -12.07
CA PRO A 318 1.08 -36.87 -12.76
C PRO A 318 1.60 -35.54 -12.17
N PHE A 319 1.30 -35.21 -10.92
CA PHE A 319 1.85 -34.01 -10.27
C PHE A 319 3.21 -34.31 -9.66
N GLN A 320 3.34 -35.44 -8.96
CA GLN A 320 4.60 -35.99 -8.47
C GLN A 320 5.11 -37.13 -9.38
N ALA A 321 6.35 -37.04 -9.89
CA ALA A 321 6.80 -37.86 -11.03
C ALA A 321 7.13 -39.30 -10.68
N ASP A 322 7.77 -39.46 -9.53
CA ASP A 322 8.18 -40.71 -8.92
C ASP A 322 7.09 -41.35 -8.05
N SER A 323 5.92 -40.72 -7.91
CA SER A 323 4.82 -41.33 -7.15
C SER A 323 4.36 -42.61 -7.83
N GLU A 324 4.18 -43.69 -7.07
CA GLU A 324 3.59 -44.96 -7.55
C GLU A 324 2.05 -44.90 -7.58
N SER A 325 1.47 -43.92 -6.91
CA SER A 325 0.02 -43.77 -6.82
C SER A 325 -0.48 -42.70 -7.78
N ASP A 326 -1.48 -43.07 -8.57
CA ASP A 326 -2.04 -42.20 -9.59
C ASP A 326 -3.19 -41.37 -9.02
N VAL A 327 -3.36 -40.17 -9.56
CA VAL A 327 -4.56 -39.35 -9.35
C VAL A 327 -5.75 -40.09 -9.95
N ALA A 328 -6.84 -40.25 -9.20
CA ALA A 328 -8.06 -40.79 -9.79
C ALA A 328 -8.59 -39.81 -10.84
N LEU A 329 -8.97 -40.29 -12.02
CA LEU A 329 -9.46 -39.42 -13.10
C LEU A 329 -10.68 -38.59 -12.67
N ALA A 330 -11.55 -39.16 -11.82
CA ALA A 330 -12.69 -38.46 -11.23
C ALA A 330 -12.27 -37.29 -10.33
N ASP A 331 -11.18 -37.42 -9.57
CA ASP A 331 -10.65 -36.34 -8.73
C ASP A 331 -10.01 -35.23 -9.58
N PHE A 332 -9.23 -35.62 -10.60
CA PHE A 332 -8.70 -34.67 -11.58
C PHE A 332 -9.83 -33.87 -12.25
N ARG A 333 -10.90 -34.58 -12.66
CA ARG A 333 -12.11 -33.99 -13.22
C ARG A 333 -12.75 -33.00 -12.26
N GLU A 334 -13.09 -33.43 -11.04
CA GLU A 334 -13.79 -32.58 -10.08
C GLU A 334 -12.98 -31.34 -9.66
N PHE A 335 -11.66 -31.46 -9.63
CA PHE A 335 -10.80 -30.32 -9.30
C PHE A 335 -10.72 -29.29 -10.44
N PHE A 336 -10.46 -29.74 -11.67
CA PHE A 336 -10.09 -28.86 -12.79
C PHE A 336 -11.22 -28.47 -13.73
N ARG A 337 -12.35 -29.20 -13.79
CA ARG A 337 -13.45 -28.88 -14.73
C ARG A 337 -14.03 -27.48 -14.50
N ALA A 338 -14.78 -26.98 -15.48
CA ALA A 338 -15.63 -25.81 -15.28
C ALA A 338 -16.63 -26.08 -14.15
N GLU A 339 -16.85 -25.09 -13.27
CA GLU A 339 -17.65 -25.23 -12.05
C GLU A 339 -17.12 -26.29 -11.05
N GLY A 340 -15.88 -26.78 -11.23
CA GLY A 340 -15.19 -27.67 -10.31
C GLY A 340 -14.74 -26.97 -9.02
N VAL A 341 -13.97 -27.67 -8.19
CA VAL A 341 -13.47 -27.15 -6.91
C VAL A 341 -12.69 -25.84 -7.08
N ALA A 342 -11.71 -25.83 -8.00
CA ALA A 342 -10.89 -24.65 -8.21
C ALA A 342 -11.65 -23.48 -8.83
N ASP A 343 -12.58 -23.77 -9.74
CA ASP A 343 -13.37 -22.74 -10.42
C ASP A 343 -14.32 -22.03 -9.47
N ARG A 344 -15.08 -22.82 -8.70
CA ARG A 344 -16.02 -22.29 -7.71
C ARG A 344 -15.30 -21.43 -6.68
N PHE A 345 -14.14 -21.87 -6.20
CA PHE A 345 -13.34 -21.07 -5.28
C PHE A 345 -12.94 -19.72 -5.89
N PHE A 346 -12.42 -19.72 -7.13
CA PHE A 346 -12.00 -18.50 -7.81
C PHE A 346 -13.17 -17.53 -8.03
N GLU A 347 -14.26 -18.01 -8.61
CA GLU A 347 -15.46 -17.21 -8.92
C GLU A 347 -16.11 -16.66 -7.64
N GLN A 348 -16.24 -17.49 -6.60
CA GLN A 348 -16.93 -17.11 -5.38
C GLN A 348 -16.13 -16.13 -4.51
N TYR A 349 -14.80 -16.32 -4.41
CA TYR A 349 -13.98 -15.62 -3.41
C TYR A 349 -13.01 -14.58 -3.98
N LEU A 350 -12.53 -14.77 -5.21
CA LEU A 350 -11.38 -14.01 -5.72
C LEU A 350 -11.67 -13.15 -6.95
N GLN A 351 -12.67 -13.50 -7.75
CA GLN A 351 -12.95 -12.83 -9.03
C GLN A 351 -13.06 -11.31 -8.92
N LEU A 352 -13.71 -10.79 -7.87
CA LEU A 352 -13.87 -9.34 -7.66
C LEU A 352 -12.57 -8.63 -7.24
N PHE A 353 -11.61 -9.37 -6.70
CA PHE A 353 -10.33 -8.87 -6.18
C PHE A 353 -9.17 -9.03 -7.16
N ILE A 354 -9.42 -9.61 -8.34
CA ILE A 354 -8.41 -9.89 -9.35
C ILE A 354 -8.83 -9.23 -10.68
N THR A 355 -7.85 -8.74 -11.43
CA THR A 355 -8.02 -8.28 -12.82
C THR A 355 -7.08 -9.05 -13.75
N GLY A 356 -7.38 -8.99 -15.05
CA GLY A 356 -6.58 -9.62 -16.11
C GLY A 356 -7.06 -11.02 -16.49
N SER A 357 -6.38 -11.60 -17.47
CA SER A 357 -6.68 -12.91 -18.02
C SER A 357 -5.83 -14.01 -17.36
N PRO A 358 -6.21 -15.31 -17.50
CA PRO A 358 -5.40 -16.41 -17.02
C PRO A 358 -3.93 -16.31 -17.44
N GLY A 359 -3.01 -16.42 -16.48
CA GLY A 359 -1.56 -16.25 -16.68
C GLY A 359 -1.04 -14.82 -16.53
N GLN A 360 -1.93 -13.82 -16.43
CA GLN A 360 -1.59 -12.41 -16.20
C GLN A 360 -2.42 -11.78 -15.06
N TYR A 361 -2.94 -12.61 -14.16
CA TYR A 361 -3.73 -12.14 -13.02
C TYR A 361 -2.95 -11.15 -12.16
N ARG A 362 -3.64 -10.07 -11.78
CA ARG A 362 -3.14 -9.02 -10.90
C ARG A 362 -4.19 -8.71 -9.84
N ILE A 363 -3.74 -8.27 -8.67
CA ILE A 363 -4.65 -7.82 -7.62
C ILE A 363 -5.32 -6.52 -8.05
N ARG A 364 -6.65 -6.48 -7.98
CA ARG A 364 -7.44 -5.27 -8.14
C ARG A 364 -7.21 -4.35 -6.95
N GLN A 365 -6.97 -3.08 -7.25
CA GLN A 365 -6.73 -2.05 -6.24
C GLN A 365 -7.90 -1.05 -6.23
N VAL A 366 -8.35 -0.67 -5.03
CA VAL A 366 -9.25 0.45 -4.77
C VAL A 366 -8.56 1.34 -3.75
N ASP A 367 -8.43 2.62 -4.07
CA ASP A 367 -7.67 3.62 -3.29
C ASP A 367 -6.22 3.20 -2.99
N GLY A 368 -5.55 2.59 -3.97
CA GLY A 368 -4.16 2.15 -3.82
C GLY A 368 -3.95 0.98 -2.86
N ARG A 369 -5.03 0.30 -2.42
CA ARG A 369 -4.98 -0.92 -1.61
C ARG A 369 -5.76 -2.05 -2.28
N GLY A 370 -5.31 -3.28 -2.08
CA GLY A 370 -5.94 -4.48 -2.60
C GLY A 370 -5.64 -5.68 -1.70
N LEU A 371 -6.30 -6.81 -1.98
CA LEU A 371 -6.19 -8.00 -1.16
C LEU A 371 -4.73 -8.51 -1.10
N PRO A 372 -4.16 -8.77 0.09
CA PRO A 372 -2.77 -9.20 0.24
C PRO A 372 -2.60 -10.69 -0.11
N VAL A 373 -2.62 -11.01 -1.41
CA VAL A 373 -2.44 -12.38 -1.93
C VAL A 373 -1.11 -12.49 -2.67
N SER A 374 -0.43 -13.63 -2.52
CA SER A 374 0.88 -13.86 -3.11
C SER A 374 0.83 -13.98 -4.64
N ARG A 375 1.90 -13.49 -5.30
CA ARG A 375 2.08 -13.65 -6.75
C ARG A 375 2.21 -15.11 -7.16
N ASN A 376 2.79 -15.96 -6.30
CA ASN A 376 2.88 -17.39 -6.54
C ASN A 376 1.47 -17.99 -6.65
N PHE A 377 0.61 -17.76 -5.66
CA PHE A 377 -0.77 -18.23 -5.71
C PHE A 377 -1.51 -17.81 -6.99
N LEU A 378 -1.40 -16.53 -7.40
CA LEU A 378 -2.03 -16.05 -8.65
C LEU A 378 -1.51 -16.77 -9.90
N SER A 379 -0.20 -17.06 -9.94
CA SER A 379 0.38 -17.82 -11.05
C SER A 379 -0.19 -19.24 -11.13
N GLN A 380 -0.45 -19.87 -9.98
CA GLN A 380 -1.05 -21.20 -9.89
C GLN A 380 -2.52 -21.19 -10.32
N MET A 381 -3.27 -20.13 -10.00
CA MET A 381 -4.63 -19.95 -10.53
C MET A 381 -4.64 -19.85 -12.07
N GLY A 382 -3.66 -19.17 -12.67
CA GLY A 382 -3.48 -19.15 -14.12
C GLY A 382 -3.12 -20.53 -14.70
N ARG A 383 -2.33 -21.33 -13.96
CA ARG A 383 -1.97 -22.70 -14.34
C ARG A 383 -3.16 -23.65 -14.31
N ILE A 384 -4.08 -23.52 -13.35
CA ILE A 384 -5.36 -24.27 -13.32
C ILE A 384 -6.13 -24.08 -14.63
N GLN A 385 -6.24 -22.85 -15.10
CA GLN A 385 -6.92 -22.54 -16.37
C GLN A 385 -6.17 -23.10 -17.59
N THR A 386 -4.84 -23.17 -17.52
CA THR A 386 -4.01 -23.77 -18.56
C THR A 386 -4.22 -25.29 -18.61
N ILE A 387 -4.20 -25.96 -17.46
CA ILE A 387 -4.52 -27.40 -17.34
C ILE A 387 -5.94 -27.66 -17.84
N ARG A 388 -6.94 -26.88 -17.39
CA ARG A 388 -8.33 -27.02 -17.85
C ARG A 388 -8.45 -26.93 -19.37
N ARG A 389 -7.87 -25.89 -19.99
CA ARG A 389 -7.90 -25.73 -21.45
C ARG A 389 -7.15 -26.84 -22.21
N SER A 390 -6.19 -27.50 -21.57
CA SER A 390 -5.43 -28.59 -22.19
C SER A 390 -6.22 -29.90 -22.19
N PHE A 391 -6.95 -30.19 -21.10
CA PHE A 391 -7.58 -31.48 -20.88
C PHE A 391 -9.10 -31.51 -21.12
N PHE A 392 -9.80 -30.37 -21.07
CA PHE A 392 -11.28 -30.31 -21.14
C PHE A 392 -11.78 -29.57 -22.40
N ALA A 393 -10.92 -29.41 -23.42
CA ALA A 393 -11.26 -28.68 -24.63
C ALA A 393 -12.28 -29.43 -25.51
N GLU A 394 -12.17 -30.75 -25.60
CA GLU A 394 -13.10 -31.58 -26.38
C GLU A 394 -14.43 -31.79 -25.65
N ASN A 395 -14.36 -31.90 -24.31
CA ASN A 395 -15.53 -32.03 -23.45
C ASN A 395 -15.31 -31.23 -22.16
N PRO A 396 -16.15 -30.22 -21.86
CA PRO A 396 -15.99 -29.40 -20.66
C PRO A 396 -16.28 -30.18 -19.36
N ALA A 397 -17.02 -31.29 -19.43
CA ALA A 397 -17.40 -32.10 -18.29
C ALA A 397 -16.41 -33.24 -18.00
N GLU A 398 -15.72 -33.77 -19.02
CA GLU A 398 -14.83 -34.93 -18.90
C GLU A 398 -13.45 -34.63 -19.50
N PRO A 399 -12.34 -34.98 -18.82
CA PRO A 399 -11.02 -34.79 -19.39
C PRO A 399 -10.86 -35.72 -20.61
N GLN A 400 -10.64 -35.12 -21.79
CA GLN A 400 -10.48 -35.83 -23.04
C GLN A 400 -9.50 -35.09 -23.95
N VAL A 401 -8.51 -35.83 -24.44
CA VAL A 401 -7.46 -35.36 -25.35
C VAL A 401 -7.45 -36.22 -26.60
N GLN A 402 -7.43 -35.58 -27.76
CA GLN A 402 -7.20 -36.23 -29.05
C GLN A 402 -5.88 -35.74 -29.64
N PHE A 403 -5.07 -36.68 -30.12
CA PHE A 403 -3.77 -36.40 -30.71
C PHE A 403 -3.48 -37.35 -31.86
N LYS A 404 -2.46 -37.03 -32.66
CA LYS A 404 -1.98 -37.92 -33.71
C LYS A 404 -0.55 -38.34 -33.42
N LEU A 405 -0.24 -39.58 -33.75
CA LEU A 405 1.10 -40.15 -33.65
C LEU A 405 1.54 -40.60 -35.04
N GLU A 406 2.79 -40.30 -35.41
CA GLU A 406 3.39 -40.80 -36.64
C GLU A 406 4.80 -41.33 -36.38
N PRO A 407 5.22 -42.42 -37.07
CA PRO A 407 6.60 -42.87 -37.00
C PRO A 407 7.54 -41.82 -37.62
N TYR A 408 8.65 -41.54 -36.94
CA TYR A 408 9.66 -40.59 -37.41
C TYR A 408 10.99 -41.27 -37.75
N LEU A 409 11.43 -42.20 -36.90
CA LEU A 409 12.64 -42.98 -37.12
C LEU A 409 12.45 -44.39 -36.59
N LEU A 410 12.96 -45.37 -37.33
CA LEU A 410 13.12 -46.74 -36.86
C LEU A 410 14.52 -47.20 -37.27
N ASP A 411 15.32 -47.70 -36.34
CA ASP A 411 16.64 -48.24 -36.68
C ASP A 411 16.52 -49.38 -37.71
N SER A 412 17.46 -49.46 -38.65
CA SER A 412 17.44 -50.46 -39.74
C SER A 412 17.58 -51.90 -39.26
N SER A 413 18.13 -52.11 -38.05
CA SER A 413 18.20 -53.42 -37.39
C SER A 413 16.86 -53.89 -36.78
N LEU A 414 15.87 -52.99 -36.70
CA LEU A 414 14.52 -53.31 -36.26
C LEU A 414 13.64 -53.64 -37.47
N GLY A 415 12.92 -54.77 -37.42
CA GLY A 415 11.94 -55.13 -38.43
C GLY A 415 10.56 -54.52 -38.18
N ARG A 416 10.27 -54.18 -36.91
CA ARG A 416 8.98 -53.63 -36.50
C ARG A 416 9.09 -52.79 -35.23
N ALA A 417 8.28 -51.72 -35.17
CA ALA A 417 7.90 -51.07 -33.92
C ALA A 417 6.37 -50.99 -33.81
N ASN A 418 5.82 -51.26 -32.64
CA ASN A 418 4.39 -51.17 -32.37
C ASN A 418 4.13 -50.34 -31.11
N PHE A 419 3.53 -49.17 -31.29
CA PHE A 419 3.09 -48.31 -30.20
C PHE A 419 1.60 -48.52 -29.94
N ARG A 420 1.20 -48.76 -28.69
CA ARG A 420 -0.15 -49.18 -28.34
C ARG A 420 -0.69 -48.44 -27.12
N ILE A 421 -1.96 -48.06 -27.16
CA ILE A 421 -2.73 -47.47 -26.04
C ILE A 421 -4.08 -48.17 -26.00
N GLY A 422 -4.32 -48.99 -24.98
CA GLY A 422 -5.48 -49.88 -24.90
C GLY A 422 -5.60 -50.75 -26.15
N ASN A 423 -6.71 -50.59 -26.88
CA ASN A 423 -6.98 -51.29 -28.14
C ASN A 423 -6.50 -50.54 -29.40
N GLN A 424 -6.01 -49.30 -29.29
CA GLN A 424 -5.45 -48.56 -30.43
C GLN A 424 -3.96 -48.88 -30.59
N SER A 425 -3.51 -49.14 -31.81
CA SER A 425 -2.10 -49.42 -32.10
C SER A 425 -1.61 -48.77 -33.39
N LEU A 426 -0.32 -48.46 -33.43
CA LEU A 426 0.43 -47.96 -34.57
C LEU A 426 1.63 -48.89 -34.79
N GLU A 427 1.48 -49.83 -35.73
CA GLU A 427 2.56 -50.71 -36.17
C GLU A 427 3.30 -50.10 -37.37
N TYR A 428 4.63 -50.06 -37.30
CA TYR A 428 5.51 -49.57 -38.36
C TYR A 428 6.57 -50.60 -38.73
N ARG A 429 6.79 -50.81 -40.04
CA ARG A 429 7.70 -51.81 -40.63
C ARG A 429 8.47 -51.26 -41.83
N HIS A 430 9.10 -50.08 -41.69
CA HIS A 430 9.82 -49.39 -42.79
C HIS A 430 8.97 -49.12 -44.04
N GLY A 431 7.64 -48.98 -43.86
CA GLY A 431 6.70 -48.64 -44.92
C GLY A 431 6.49 -47.13 -45.07
N PRO A 432 5.47 -46.72 -45.85
CA PRO A 432 5.01 -45.34 -45.87
C PRO A 432 4.62 -44.85 -44.47
N ILE A 433 4.98 -43.61 -44.15
CA ILE A 433 4.62 -42.97 -42.87
C ILE A 433 3.14 -42.56 -42.93
N VAL A 434 2.34 -43.12 -42.03
CA VAL A 434 0.90 -42.80 -41.90
C VAL A 434 0.63 -42.35 -40.47
N GLN A 435 -0.04 -41.20 -40.33
CA GLN A 435 -0.47 -40.68 -39.05
C GLN A 435 -1.67 -41.47 -38.52
N SER A 436 -1.63 -41.84 -37.24
CA SER A 436 -2.74 -42.50 -36.55
C SER A 436 -3.29 -41.62 -35.45
N THR A 437 -4.62 -41.56 -35.32
CA THR A 437 -5.31 -40.77 -34.30
C THR A 437 -5.52 -41.57 -33.03
N PHE A 438 -5.09 -41.03 -31.90
CA PHE A 438 -5.26 -41.60 -30.58
C PHE A 438 -6.11 -40.70 -29.69
N ARG A 439 -6.66 -41.30 -28.63
CA ARG A 439 -7.41 -40.58 -27.59
C ARG A 439 -6.92 -40.97 -26.21
N TRP A 440 -6.99 -40.00 -25.30
CA TRP A 440 -6.78 -40.20 -23.88
C TRP A 440 -7.93 -39.54 -23.11
N PRO A 441 -8.43 -40.14 -22.02
CA PRO A 441 -8.13 -41.48 -21.52
C PRO A 441 -8.67 -42.57 -22.44
N MET A 442 -8.19 -43.80 -22.27
CA MET A 442 -8.67 -45.01 -22.95
C MET A 442 -9.13 -46.02 -21.90
N GLU A 443 -10.40 -46.43 -21.94
CA GLU A 443 -10.93 -47.41 -20.97
C GLU A 443 -10.60 -48.86 -21.32
N ALA A 444 -10.41 -49.15 -22.62
CA ALA A 444 -10.07 -50.49 -23.09
C ALA A 444 -8.71 -50.95 -22.52
N GLU A 445 -8.66 -52.20 -22.05
CA GLU A 445 -7.48 -52.78 -21.39
C GLU A 445 -6.90 -51.94 -20.26
N ASP A 446 -7.75 -51.27 -19.47
CA ASP A 446 -7.33 -50.41 -18.35
C ASP A 446 -6.33 -49.32 -18.77
N GLY A 447 -6.44 -48.81 -20.00
CA GLY A 447 -5.59 -47.74 -20.51
C GLY A 447 -4.12 -48.13 -20.75
N ARG A 448 -3.79 -49.43 -20.66
CA ARG A 448 -2.42 -49.96 -20.82
C ARG A 448 -1.72 -49.40 -22.05
N SER A 449 -0.52 -48.86 -21.86
CA SER A 449 0.28 -48.22 -22.91
C SER A 449 1.63 -48.92 -23.06
N SER A 450 2.02 -49.25 -24.29
CA SER A 450 3.26 -49.99 -24.54
C SER A 450 3.93 -49.62 -25.86
N LEU A 451 5.25 -49.79 -25.90
CA LEU A 451 6.07 -49.74 -27.10
C LEU A 451 6.84 -51.06 -27.22
N ILE A 452 6.59 -51.78 -28.32
CA ILE A 452 7.26 -53.06 -28.62
C ILE A 452 8.13 -52.88 -29.85
N LEU A 453 9.44 -53.12 -29.71
CA LEU A 453 10.41 -53.16 -30.80
C LEU A 453 10.77 -54.61 -31.08
N GLU A 454 10.78 -55.01 -32.35
CA GLU A 454 11.17 -56.34 -32.79
C GLU A 454 12.30 -56.26 -33.81
N ASP A 455 13.41 -56.94 -33.52
CA ASP A 455 14.53 -57.03 -34.46
C ASP A 455 14.25 -58.01 -35.59
N LEU A 456 15.11 -57.99 -36.62
CA LEU A 456 14.98 -58.86 -37.80
C LEU A 456 15.08 -60.36 -37.46
N GLY A 457 15.63 -60.71 -36.28
CA GLY A 457 15.71 -62.08 -35.76
C GLY A 457 14.50 -62.50 -34.91
N GLY A 458 13.52 -61.61 -34.70
CA GLY A 458 12.30 -61.88 -33.95
C GLY A 458 12.40 -61.65 -32.44
N ARG A 459 13.53 -61.14 -31.92
CA ARG A 459 13.65 -60.77 -30.50
C ARG A 459 12.85 -59.49 -30.24
N ARG A 460 12.06 -59.49 -29.17
CA ARG A 460 11.21 -58.37 -28.76
C ARG A 460 11.79 -57.65 -27.55
N LEU A 461 11.82 -56.33 -27.62
CA LEU A 461 12.07 -55.42 -26.51
C LEU A 461 10.79 -54.65 -26.24
N THR A 462 10.38 -54.59 -24.99
CA THR A 462 9.09 -54.00 -24.59
C THR A 462 9.29 -52.96 -23.52
N LEU A 463 8.70 -51.79 -23.73
CA LEU A 463 8.41 -50.80 -22.71
C LEU A 463 6.91 -50.85 -22.47
N ASP A 464 6.47 -51.09 -21.24
CA ASP A 464 5.06 -51.33 -20.92
C ASP A 464 4.68 -50.63 -19.62
N GLN A 465 3.50 -50.04 -19.64
CA GLN A 465 2.89 -49.35 -18.52
C GLN A 465 1.46 -49.83 -18.36
N ASN A 466 1.06 -50.09 -17.12
CA ASN A 466 -0.28 -50.54 -16.79
C ASN A 466 -0.75 -49.86 -15.50
N SER A 467 -0.87 -48.54 -15.56
CA SER A 467 -1.25 -47.68 -14.42
C SER A 467 -2.62 -47.03 -14.64
N GLY A 468 -3.56 -47.76 -15.23
CA GLY A 468 -4.89 -47.21 -15.51
C GLY A 468 -4.84 -46.03 -16.51
N PRO A 469 -5.69 -45.01 -16.32
CA PRO A 469 -5.80 -43.86 -17.21
C PRO A 469 -4.46 -43.14 -17.47
N TRP A 470 -3.54 -43.09 -16.51
CA TRP A 470 -2.29 -42.33 -16.65
C TRP A 470 -1.14 -43.11 -17.29
N SER A 471 -1.39 -44.35 -17.71
CA SER A 471 -0.39 -45.24 -18.29
C SER A 471 0.34 -44.63 -19.50
N LEU A 472 -0.38 -43.89 -20.35
CA LEU A 472 0.24 -43.18 -21.49
C LEU A 472 1.29 -42.19 -21.02
N PHE A 473 0.96 -41.35 -20.05
CA PHE A 473 1.87 -40.33 -19.54
C PHE A 473 3.10 -40.98 -18.90
N ARG A 474 2.94 -42.07 -18.14
CA ARG A 474 4.08 -42.80 -17.57
C ARG A 474 4.98 -43.40 -18.64
N LEU A 475 4.40 -43.87 -19.74
CA LEU A 475 5.17 -44.36 -20.87
C LEU A 475 5.98 -43.23 -21.48
N LEU A 476 5.37 -42.05 -21.66
CA LEU A 476 6.06 -40.86 -22.16
C LEU A 476 7.18 -40.38 -21.22
N ASP A 477 7.00 -40.45 -19.90
CA ASP A 477 8.04 -40.10 -18.91
C ASP A 477 9.27 -41.04 -18.98
N GLN A 478 9.14 -42.22 -19.59
CA GLN A 478 10.26 -43.14 -19.85
C GLN A 478 10.97 -42.87 -21.19
N LEU A 479 10.44 -41.95 -22.00
CA LEU A 479 11.02 -41.53 -23.27
C LEU A 479 11.71 -40.17 -23.11
N GLU A 480 12.69 -39.89 -23.97
CA GLU A 480 13.20 -38.54 -24.12
C GLU A 480 12.22 -37.75 -25.01
N VAL A 481 11.63 -36.68 -24.48
CA VAL A 481 10.61 -35.88 -25.16
C VAL A 481 11.14 -34.48 -25.42
N ASP A 482 11.25 -34.10 -26.69
CA ASP A 482 11.67 -32.76 -27.12
C ASP A 482 10.61 -32.11 -28.03
N HIS A 483 10.78 -30.83 -28.34
CA HIS A 483 10.00 -30.13 -29.36
C HIS A 483 10.66 -30.25 -30.74
N HIS A 484 9.87 -30.60 -31.75
CA HIS A 484 10.26 -30.62 -33.16
C HIS A 484 9.76 -29.34 -33.86
N HIS A 485 10.57 -28.28 -33.84
CA HIS A 485 10.16 -26.93 -34.28
C HIS A 485 9.61 -26.84 -35.71
N GLU A 486 10.16 -27.57 -36.67
CA GLU A 486 9.71 -27.49 -38.08
C GLU A 486 8.30 -28.06 -38.31
N ARG A 487 7.86 -28.97 -37.44
CA ARG A 487 6.60 -29.71 -37.55
C ARG A 487 5.59 -29.31 -36.48
N ASP A 488 5.99 -28.43 -35.55
CA ASP A 488 5.21 -28.02 -34.39
C ASP A 488 4.61 -29.22 -33.62
N ALA A 489 5.47 -30.20 -33.32
CA ALA A 489 5.09 -31.46 -32.69
C ALA A 489 6.08 -31.82 -31.57
N LEU A 490 5.69 -32.72 -30.66
CA LEU A 490 6.64 -33.33 -29.73
C LEU A 490 7.32 -34.52 -30.41
N ILE A 491 8.64 -34.63 -30.31
CA ILE A 491 9.38 -35.84 -30.72
C ILE A 491 9.57 -36.74 -29.50
N LEU A 492 9.03 -37.95 -29.59
CA LEU A 492 9.18 -39.01 -28.60
C LEU A 492 10.34 -39.90 -29.04
N LYS A 493 11.44 -39.90 -28.30
CA LYS A 493 12.63 -40.70 -28.61
C LYS A 493 12.70 -41.90 -27.68
N ALA A 494 12.48 -43.09 -28.23
CA ALA A 494 12.67 -44.34 -27.51
C ALA A 494 14.06 -44.91 -27.81
N ASN A 495 14.77 -45.31 -26.76
CA ASN A 495 16.02 -46.03 -26.84
C ASN A 495 15.96 -47.25 -25.92
N LEU A 496 15.71 -48.44 -26.50
CA LEU A 496 15.64 -49.69 -25.77
C LEU A 496 16.89 -50.50 -26.09
N SER A 497 17.81 -50.64 -25.13
CA SER A 497 19.06 -51.41 -25.30
C SER A 497 19.91 -50.95 -26.49
N GLY A 498 19.94 -49.64 -26.79
CA GLY A 498 20.69 -49.05 -27.91
C GLY A 498 19.92 -48.98 -29.22
N LEU A 499 18.73 -49.59 -29.30
CA LEU A 499 17.87 -49.58 -30.48
C LEU A 499 16.86 -48.44 -30.40
N ARG A 500 16.81 -47.63 -31.46
CA ARG A 500 16.03 -46.39 -31.50
C ARG A 500 14.76 -46.53 -32.31
N ALA A 501 13.69 -45.99 -31.75
CA ALA A 501 12.43 -45.76 -32.45
C ALA A 501 11.85 -44.43 -31.99
N ASN A 502 11.63 -43.51 -32.93
CA ASN A 502 11.12 -42.18 -32.63
C ASN A 502 9.77 -41.95 -33.29
N TYR A 503 8.93 -41.17 -32.63
CA TYR A 503 7.61 -40.79 -33.11
C TYR A 503 7.43 -39.28 -33.01
N LEU A 504 6.63 -38.69 -33.91
CA LEU A 504 6.12 -37.34 -33.73
C LEU A 504 4.70 -37.41 -33.17
N LEU A 505 4.49 -36.76 -32.03
CA LEU A 505 3.20 -36.56 -31.39
C LEU A 505 2.70 -35.16 -31.73
N HIS A 506 1.63 -35.12 -32.52
CA HIS A 506 0.93 -33.91 -32.91
C HIS A 506 -0.26 -33.70 -31.97
N SER A 507 -0.14 -32.71 -31.10
CA SER A 507 -1.28 -32.24 -30.30
C SER A 507 -2.15 -31.33 -31.15
N GLN A 508 -3.47 -31.52 -31.10
CA GLN A 508 -4.41 -30.67 -31.85
C GLN A 508 -4.66 -29.33 -31.15
N ARG A 509 -3.98 -29.03 -30.02
CA ARG A 509 -4.31 -27.94 -29.10
C ARG A 509 -3.08 -27.20 -28.55
N SER A 510 -3.29 -25.92 -28.28
CA SER A 510 -2.42 -25.06 -27.45
C SER A 510 -3.27 -24.48 -26.31
N PRO A 511 -2.92 -24.71 -25.03
CA PRO A 511 -1.72 -25.41 -24.54
C PRO A 511 -1.75 -26.93 -24.77
N ASN A 512 -0.57 -27.53 -24.90
CA ASN A 512 -0.41 -28.96 -25.17
C ASN A 512 -0.56 -29.78 -23.86
N PRO A 513 -1.50 -30.73 -23.76
CA PRO A 513 -1.69 -31.56 -22.54
C PRO A 513 -0.52 -32.50 -22.24
N PHE A 514 0.35 -32.77 -23.22
CA PHE A 514 1.55 -33.58 -23.04
C PHE A 514 2.79 -32.77 -22.61
N ASP A 515 2.66 -31.44 -22.47
CA ASP A 515 3.67 -30.62 -21.80
C ASP A 515 3.59 -30.85 -20.28
N MET A 516 4.33 -31.86 -19.81
CA MET A 516 4.37 -32.24 -18.40
C MET A 516 4.83 -31.12 -17.48
N VAL A 517 5.54 -30.09 -18.01
CA VAL A 517 5.92 -28.92 -17.20
C VAL A 517 4.69 -28.25 -16.61
N GLN A 518 3.53 -28.24 -17.29
CA GLN A 518 2.29 -27.65 -16.79
C GLN A 518 1.72 -28.38 -15.57
N LEU A 519 1.77 -29.71 -15.55
CA LEU A 519 1.31 -30.52 -14.43
C LEU A 519 2.35 -30.52 -13.29
N ARG A 520 3.63 -30.75 -13.60
CA ARG A 520 4.72 -30.84 -12.61
C ARG A 520 4.98 -29.52 -11.88
N GLY A 521 4.78 -28.39 -12.55
CA GLY A 521 4.91 -27.07 -11.93
C GLY A 521 3.66 -26.59 -11.19
N PHE A 522 2.58 -27.38 -11.14
CA PHE A 522 1.38 -27.03 -10.39
C PHE A 522 1.54 -27.38 -8.91
N SER A 523 1.64 -26.34 -8.08
CA SER A 523 1.77 -26.49 -6.63
C SER A 523 1.06 -25.36 -5.91
N LEU A 524 0.04 -25.71 -5.12
CA LEU A 524 -0.71 -24.72 -4.34
C LEU A 524 0.00 -24.45 -3.01
N PRO A 525 0.25 -23.16 -2.65
CA PRO A 525 0.90 -22.84 -1.39
C PRO A 525 -0.04 -23.13 -0.21
N ALA A 526 0.50 -23.48 0.96
CA ALA A 526 -0.34 -23.78 2.14
C ALA A 526 -1.14 -22.57 2.69
N ARG A 527 -0.81 -21.35 2.24
CA ARG A 527 -1.46 -20.08 2.56
C ARG A 527 -1.44 -19.17 1.33
N LEU A 528 -2.43 -18.27 1.22
CA LEU A 528 -2.58 -17.34 0.11
C LEU A 528 -1.44 -16.33 -0.03
#